data_AF-A0A9Q8X4F1-F1
#
_entry.id   AF-A0A9Q8X4F1-F1
#
_cell.length_a   1.000
_cell.length_b   1.000
_cell.length_c   1.000
_cell.angle_alpha   90.00
_cell.angle_beta   90.00
_cell.angle_gamma   90.00
#
_symmetry.space_group_name_H-M   'P 1'
#
loop_
_entity.id
_entity.type
_entity.pdbx_description
1 polymer ?
#
loop_
_entity_poly.entity_id
_entity_poly.type
_entity_poly.pdbx_seq_one_letter_code
_entity_poly.pdbx_strand_id
1 'polypeptide(L)'
;MVKRFNPDKRRRPKVDDYFGDWKWREALAESMVPIVGKLYRNGVRILMYGRPLLNCSALEIMKLHRFVREVEGNELSEIETYPVLEQISKMKLMPCEIDIGEMVVHLLQNKQLDSEKYVDKSLVEQKRTKRSYPLRPKDIVIYGFGRIGRILTRILISDTGAGAKWRLRAIVLRDSGHDDDLIKRAGLLRNDSVHGAFPGTIRVNKQNNSLIINGNEVSFIYSDNPKKVKYKDFDIKRATVIDSTGVWRDEEGLSQHVKNPSVERVLLTAPGKGKIKNIVFGVNDDKASPEDKMLAAASCTTNAIVPALKLIDDNFKIINGHIETVHSFTNDQNLIDNFHPSDRRGRSAALNLVITDTGAAKAVAKILPELKGKITANAIRVPTPNVSLAIISLTVKRGVGVDEVNECFRKAAFGSNLRETIDYSNSIDAVSSDYYSNEFALVYDSQATISNFNNVTIYCWYDNEYGYSRQVVRLLKKVLDVNLVRYPKQ
;
A
#
# COMPACT_ATOMS: atom_id res chain seq x y z
N MET A 1 -21.26 6.05 -26.21
CA MET A 1 -21.21 6.48 -24.79
C MET A 1 -20.91 5.26 -23.94
N VAL A 2 -19.89 5.31 -23.09
CA VAL A 2 -19.65 4.28 -22.07
C VAL A 2 -20.85 4.31 -21.12
N LYS A 3 -21.60 3.20 -21.01
CA LYS A 3 -22.67 3.09 -20.01
C LYS A 3 -22.00 3.10 -18.64
N ARG A 4 -22.08 4.23 -17.93
CA ARG A 4 -21.65 4.33 -16.54
C ARG A 4 -22.67 3.62 -15.65
N PHE A 5 -22.24 2.60 -14.93
CA PHE A 5 -23.08 1.90 -13.96
C PHE A 5 -23.07 2.69 -12.66
N ASN A 6 -24.17 3.37 -12.32
CA ASN A 6 -24.28 4.01 -11.01
C ASN A 6 -24.77 2.97 -9.98
N PRO A 7 -23.96 2.61 -8.96
CA PRO A 7 -24.31 1.60 -7.97
C PRO A 7 -25.53 2.00 -7.11
N ASP A 8 -25.89 3.27 -7.05
CA ASP A 8 -27.09 3.75 -6.34
C ASP A 8 -28.38 3.60 -7.18
N LYS A 9 -28.29 3.26 -8.47
CA LYS A 9 -29.48 2.91 -9.28
C LYS A 9 -29.98 1.47 -9.06
N ARG A 10 -29.30 0.68 -8.23
CA ARG A 10 -29.72 -0.68 -7.88
C ARG A 10 -31.02 -0.63 -7.08
N ARG A 11 -31.92 -1.57 -7.33
CA ARG A 11 -33.11 -1.75 -6.50
C ARG A 11 -32.67 -2.29 -5.14
N ARG A 12 -33.02 -1.57 -4.07
CA ARG A 12 -32.81 -2.02 -2.68
C ARG A 12 -34.16 -2.34 -2.05
N PRO A 13 -34.23 -3.31 -1.14
CA PRO A 13 -35.43 -3.53 -0.33
C PRO A 13 -35.82 -2.22 0.38
N LYS A 14 -37.12 -1.95 0.48
CA LYS A 14 -37.60 -0.89 1.38
C LYS A 14 -37.45 -1.38 2.82
N VAL A 15 -37.03 -0.47 3.69
CA VAL A 15 -36.98 -0.71 5.13
C VAL A 15 -38.10 0.13 5.74
N ASP A 16 -38.89 -0.46 6.64
CA ASP A 16 -40.05 0.21 7.24
C ASP A 16 -39.64 1.39 8.14
N ASP A 17 -38.49 1.28 8.82
CA ASP A 17 -37.86 2.35 9.60
C ASP A 17 -36.38 2.50 9.22
N TYR A 18 -36.08 3.46 8.34
CA TYR A 18 -34.71 3.74 7.90
C TYR A 18 -33.80 4.22 9.03
N PHE A 19 -34.32 5.02 9.98
CA PHE A 19 -33.50 5.58 11.04
C PHE A 19 -33.23 4.54 12.13
N GLY A 20 -34.25 3.74 12.48
CA GLY A 20 -34.12 2.60 13.38
C GLY A 20 -33.13 1.56 12.86
N ASP A 21 -33.22 1.17 11.58
CA ASP A 21 -32.24 0.27 10.95
C ASP A 21 -30.82 0.83 11.02
N TRP A 22 -30.66 2.11 10.66
CA TRP A 22 -29.36 2.75 10.70
C TRP A 22 -28.79 2.80 12.13
N LYS A 23 -29.62 3.14 13.13
CA LYS A 23 -29.21 3.17 14.55
C LYS A 23 -28.85 1.80 15.09
N TRP A 24 -29.58 0.77 14.71
CA TRP A 24 -29.26 -0.62 15.07
C TRP A 24 -27.90 -1.03 14.51
N ARG A 25 -27.66 -0.75 13.22
CA ARG A 25 -26.39 -1.07 12.56
C ARG A 25 -25.22 -0.25 13.09
N GLU A 26 -25.45 1.01 13.46
CA GLU A 26 -24.47 1.86 14.16
C GLU A 26 -24.06 1.21 15.50
N ALA A 27 -25.02 0.76 16.32
CA ALA A 27 -24.74 0.10 17.60
C ALA A 27 -23.92 -1.21 17.45
N LEU A 28 -24.19 -1.99 16.39
CA LEU A 28 -23.38 -3.15 16.06
C LEU A 28 -21.95 -2.75 15.68
N ALA A 29 -21.79 -1.75 14.80
CA ALA A 29 -20.48 -1.26 14.40
C ALA A 29 -19.67 -0.69 15.58
N GLU A 30 -20.30 0.03 16.51
CA GLU A 30 -19.69 0.49 17.76
C GLU A 30 -19.18 -0.69 18.60
N SER A 31 -19.95 -1.78 18.66
CA SER A 31 -19.58 -3.00 19.38
C SER A 31 -18.42 -3.76 18.70
N MET A 32 -18.23 -3.62 17.38
CA MET A 32 -17.12 -4.23 16.65
C MET A 32 -15.76 -3.58 17.00
N VAL A 33 -15.72 -2.26 17.21
CA VAL A 33 -14.48 -1.50 17.46
C VAL A 33 -13.59 -2.11 18.57
N PRO A 34 -14.09 -2.35 19.80
CA PRO A 34 -13.28 -2.92 20.87
C PRO A 34 -12.83 -4.37 20.56
N ILE A 35 -13.65 -5.15 19.85
CA ILE A 35 -13.34 -6.53 19.46
C ILE A 35 -12.16 -6.54 18.48
N VAL A 36 -12.22 -5.71 17.43
CA VAL A 36 -11.13 -5.54 16.46
C VAL A 36 -9.84 -5.11 17.16
N GLY A 37 -9.92 -4.13 18.07
CA GLY A 37 -8.76 -3.69 18.85
C GLY A 37 -8.16 -4.80 19.73
N LYS A 38 -8.99 -5.63 20.37
CA LYS A 38 -8.54 -6.78 21.17
C LYS A 38 -7.87 -7.85 20.31
N LEU A 39 -8.45 -8.18 19.17
CA LEU A 39 -7.88 -9.14 18.21
C LEU A 39 -6.53 -8.66 17.68
N TYR A 40 -6.44 -7.37 17.32
CA TYR A 40 -5.21 -6.76 16.84
C TYR A 40 -4.09 -6.83 17.88
N ARG A 41 -4.37 -6.56 19.16
CA ARG A 41 -3.39 -6.71 20.26
C ARG A 41 -2.90 -8.14 20.47
N ASN A 42 -3.62 -9.14 19.95
CA ASN A 42 -3.19 -10.54 19.94
C ASN A 42 -2.54 -10.98 18.62
N GLY A 43 -2.40 -10.05 17.65
CA GLY A 43 -1.74 -10.30 16.36
C GLY A 43 -2.70 -10.72 15.25
N VAL A 44 -4.01 -10.71 15.48
CA VAL A 44 -5.03 -11.03 14.48
C VAL A 44 -5.55 -9.73 13.87
N ARG A 45 -5.37 -9.55 12.56
CA ARG A 45 -5.85 -8.38 11.83
C ARG A 45 -7.17 -8.71 11.15
N ILE A 46 -8.19 -7.92 11.42
CA ILE A 46 -9.47 -8.04 10.74
C ILE A 46 -9.51 -7.08 9.56
N LEU A 47 -9.84 -7.62 8.40
CA LEU A 47 -9.96 -6.93 7.13
C LEU A 47 -11.38 -7.09 6.60
N MET A 48 -11.77 -6.20 5.70
CA MET A 48 -12.99 -6.27 4.91
C MET A 48 -12.64 -5.95 3.46
N TYR A 49 -12.63 -6.98 2.62
CA TYR A 49 -12.23 -6.88 1.20
C TYR A 49 -10.86 -6.18 1.04
N GLY A 50 -9.87 -6.69 1.78
CA GLY A 50 -8.49 -6.20 1.81
C GLY A 50 -8.27 -4.96 2.68
N ARG A 51 -9.34 -4.25 3.10
CA ARG A 51 -9.24 -3.00 3.86
C ARG A 51 -9.20 -3.28 5.38
N PRO A 52 -8.22 -2.78 6.14
CA PRO A 52 -8.14 -3.04 7.58
C PRO A 52 -9.25 -2.34 8.36
N LEU A 53 -9.86 -3.05 9.33
CA LEU A 53 -10.83 -2.47 10.27
C LEU A 53 -10.16 -1.81 11.50
N LEU A 54 -8.84 -1.92 11.61
CA LEU A 54 -8.08 -1.37 12.73
C LEU A 54 -8.19 0.16 12.76
N ASN A 55 -8.52 0.71 13.93
CA ASN A 55 -8.69 2.15 14.18
C ASN A 55 -9.81 2.81 13.38
N CYS A 56 -10.68 2.05 12.72
CA CYS A 56 -11.90 2.58 12.15
C CYS A 56 -12.89 2.97 13.26
N SER A 57 -13.52 4.13 13.09
CA SER A 57 -14.76 4.49 13.77
C SER A 57 -15.91 3.60 13.32
N ALA A 58 -17.01 3.57 14.09
CA ALA A 58 -18.22 2.84 13.72
C ALA A 58 -18.72 3.25 12.31
N LEU A 59 -18.71 4.55 12.01
CA LEU A 59 -19.15 5.07 10.70
C LEU A 59 -18.23 4.64 9.55
N GLU A 60 -16.92 4.53 9.78
CA GLU A 60 -15.99 4.01 8.77
C GLU A 60 -16.23 2.52 8.52
N ILE A 61 -16.50 1.73 9.56
CA ILE A 61 -16.90 0.32 9.42
C ILE A 61 -18.18 0.22 8.59
N MET A 62 -19.18 1.07 8.82
CA MET A 62 -20.42 1.07 8.03
C MET A 62 -20.21 1.46 6.57
N LYS A 63 -19.30 2.40 6.30
CA LYS A 63 -18.90 2.78 4.94
C LYS A 63 -18.22 1.62 4.21
N LEU A 64 -17.38 0.84 4.90
CA LEU A 64 -16.75 -0.34 4.31
C LEU A 64 -17.77 -1.42 3.94
N HIS A 65 -18.78 -1.67 4.78
CA HIS A 65 -19.88 -2.57 4.40
C HIS A 65 -20.63 -2.07 3.17
N ARG A 66 -20.91 -0.76 3.08
CA ARG A 66 -21.54 -0.17 1.88
C ARG A 66 -20.70 -0.40 0.63
N PHE A 67 -19.39 -0.18 0.71
CA PHE A 67 -18.47 -0.43 -0.40
C PHE A 67 -18.55 -1.90 -0.87
N VAL A 68 -18.50 -2.86 0.05
CA VAL A 68 -18.60 -4.28 -0.32
C VAL A 68 -19.94 -4.60 -0.98
N ARG A 69 -21.05 -4.09 -0.45
CA ARG A 69 -22.37 -4.25 -1.09
C ARG A 69 -22.37 -3.72 -2.52
N GLU A 70 -21.75 -2.57 -2.76
CA GLU A 70 -21.64 -1.94 -4.07
C GLU A 70 -20.81 -2.74 -5.07
N VAL A 71 -19.72 -3.33 -4.60
CA VAL A 71 -18.83 -4.14 -5.42
C VAL A 71 -19.41 -5.52 -5.74
N GLU A 72 -20.01 -6.19 -4.75
CA GLU A 72 -20.46 -7.59 -4.87
C GLU A 72 -21.93 -7.73 -5.28
N GLY A 73 -22.70 -6.64 -5.31
CA GLY A 73 -24.12 -6.73 -5.61
C GLY A 73 -24.92 -7.51 -4.56
N ASN A 74 -24.46 -7.50 -3.30
CA ASN A 74 -25.09 -8.21 -2.19
C ASN A 74 -25.65 -7.26 -1.12
N GLU A 75 -26.24 -7.83 -0.07
CA GLU A 75 -26.81 -7.10 1.08
C GLU A 75 -25.95 -7.24 2.36
N LEU A 76 -24.64 -7.47 2.23
CA LEU A 76 -23.73 -7.61 3.38
C LEU A 76 -23.85 -6.40 4.33
N SER A 77 -24.15 -6.64 5.59
CA SER A 77 -24.24 -5.61 6.63
C SER A 77 -23.53 -6.03 7.91
N GLU A 78 -23.58 -5.14 8.89
CA GLU A 78 -23.07 -5.33 10.24
C GLU A 78 -23.81 -6.49 10.95
N ILE A 79 -25.05 -6.78 10.54
CA ILE A 79 -25.88 -7.87 11.07
C ILE A 79 -25.25 -9.24 10.78
N GLU A 80 -24.71 -9.43 9.58
CA GLU A 80 -24.10 -10.69 9.19
C GLU A 80 -22.64 -10.80 9.65
N THR A 81 -21.91 -9.67 9.70
CA THR A 81 -20.49 -9.68 10.06
C THR A 81 -20.24 -9.72 11.56
N TYR A 82 -21.10 -9.09 12.37
CA TYR A 82 -20.91 -9.01 13.82
C TYR A 82 -20.87 -10.40 14.50
N PRO A 83 -21.80 -11.35 14.23
CA PRO A 83 -21.75 -12.68 14.85
C PRO A 83 -20.47 -13.45 14.52
N VAL A 84 -20.00 -13.37 13.28
CA VAL A 84 -18.76 -14.01 12.83
C VAL A 84 -17.55 -13.37 13.52
N LEU A 85 -17.54 -12.05 13.68
CA LEU A 85 -16.48 -11.34 14.41
C LEU A 85 -16.46 -11.76 15.89
N GLU A 86 -17.64 -11.84 16.51
CA GLU A 86 -17.78 -12.27 17.89
C GLU A 86 -17.25 -13.69 18.09
N GLN A 87 -17.58 -14.60 17.17
CA GLN A 87 -17.06 -15.97 17.19
C GLN A 87 -15.53 -16.00 17.07
N ILE A 88 -14.95 -15.27 16.10
CA ILE A 88 -13.49 -15.15 15.95
C ILE A 88 -12.85 -14.63 17.24
N SER A 89 -13.51 -13.70 17.94
CA SER A 89 -13.03 -13.11 19.19
C SER A 89 -12.93 -14.11 20.36
N LYS A 90 -13.69 -15.21 20.29
CA LYS A 90 -13.67 -16.31 21.27
C LYS A 90 -12.52 -17.31 20.97
N MET A 91 -11.94 -17.27 19.77
CA MET A 91 -10.87 -18.16 19.35
C MET A 91 -9.49 -17.69 19.85
N LYS A 92 -8.62 -18.66 20.17
CA LYS A 92 -7.20 -18.41 20.43
C LYS A 92 -6.40 -18.64 19.16
N LEU A 93 -6.13 -17.57 18.40
CA LEU A 93 -5.46 -17.66 17.11
C LEU A 93 -3.98 -17.24 17.19
N MET A 94 -3.17 -17.81 16.32
CA MET A 94 -1.83 -17.34 15.99
C MET A 94 -1.92 -16.06 15.13
N PRO A 95 -0.90 -15.19 15.10
CA PRO A 95 -0.94 -13.99 14.27
C PRO A 95 -1.31 -14.28 12.81
N CYS A 96 -2.37 -13.64 12.32
CA CYS A 96 -2.92 -13.84 10.98
C CYS A 96 -3.69 -12.61 10.53
N GLU A 97 -4.13 -12.64 9.27
CA GLU A 97 -5.12 -11.73 8.72
C GLU A 97 -6.40 -12.51 8.44
N ILE A 98 -7.55 -11.92 8.73
CA ILE A 98 -8.86 -12.51 8.46
C ILE A 98 -9.69 -11.47 7.73
N ASP A 99 -10.03 -11.77 6.49
CA ASP A 99 -11.00 -10.99 5.72
C ASP A 99 -12.41 -11.45 6.05
N ILE A 100 -13.02 -10.76 7.01
CA ILE A 100 -14.37 -11.11 7.46
C ILE A 100 -15.41 -10.85 6.37
N GLY A 101 -15.15 -9.88 5.50
CA GLY A 101 -16.02 -9.59 4.36
C GLY A 101 -16.09 -10.80 3.43
N GLU A 102 -14.94 -11.33 3.00
CA GLU A 102 -14.89 -12.52 2.14
C GLU A 102 -15.60 -13.73 2.79
N MET A 103 -15.35 -13.99 4.07
CA MET A 103 -15.97 -15.11 4.80
C MET A 103 -17.49 -15.00 4.84
N VAL A 104 -18.02 -13.80 5.13
CA VAL A 104 -19.46 -13.60 5.29
C VAL A 104 -20.17 -13.57 3.94
N VAL A 105 -19.54 -13.00 2.90
CA VAL A 105 -20.09 -13.08 1.54
C VAL A 105 -20.17 -14.54 1.07
N HIS A 106 -19.17 -15.37 1.38
CA HIS A 106 -19.23 -16.80 1.11
C HIS A 106 -20.39 -17.49 1.85
N LEU A 107 -20.61 -17.18 3.13
CA LEU A 107 -21.74 -17.69 3.91
C LEU A 107 -23.09 -17.24 3.33
N LEU A 108 -23.22 -15.99 2.89
CA LEU A 108 -24.42 -15.45 2.25
C LEU A 108 -24.77 -16.18 0.95
N GLN A 109 -23.76 -16.58 0.18
CA GLN A 109 -23.92 -17.37 -1.04
C GLN A 109 -24.23 -18.86 -0.76
N ASN A 110 -23.96 -19.34 0.46
CA ASN A 110 -24.12 -20.74 0.86
C ASN A 110 -24.93 -20.85 2.15
N LYS A 111 -26.20 -20.43 2.10
CA LYS A 111 -27.12 -20.34 3.26
C LYS A 111 -27.30 -21.64 4.06
N GLN A 112 -26.96 -22.79 3.48
CA GLN A 112 -26.99 -24.10 4.12
C GLN A 112 -25.80 -24.34 5.07
N LEU A 113 -24.76 -23.51 5.01
CA LEU A 113 -23.60 -23.63 5.89
C LEU A 113 -23.92 -23.06 7.27
N ASP A 114 -23.58 -23.83 8.28
CA ASP A 114 -23.53 -23.35 9.66
C ASP A 114 -22.34 -22.40 9.81
N SER A 115 -22.62 -21.14 10.18
CA SER A 115 -21.62 -20.09 10.29
C SER A 115 -20.51 -20.45 11.28
N GLU A 116 -20.88 -21.03 12.42
CA GLU A 116 -19.93 -21.40 13.46
C GLU A 116 -18.95 -22.47 12.98
N LYS A 117 -19.48 -23.58 12.45
CA LYS A 117 -18.68 -24.67 11.88
C LYS A 117 -17.80 -24.19 10.74
N TYR A 118 -18.30 -23.29 9.89
CA TYR A 118 -17.51 -22.74 8.79
C TYR A 118 -16.31 -21.93 9.27
N VAL A 119 -16.52 -21.01 10.22
CA VAL A 119 -15.43 -20.18 10.80
C VAL A 119 -14.42 -21.06 11.52
N ASP A 120 -14.89 -22.02 12.33
CA ASP A 120 -14.01 -22.95 13.04
C ASP A 120 -13.15 -23.80 12.09
N LYS A 121 -13.76 -24.32 11.02
CA LYS A 121 -13.07 -25.09 9.99
C LYS A 121 -12.07 -24.22 9.23
N SER A 122 -12.45 -22.99 8.88
CA SER A 122 -11.61 -22.07 8.09
C SER A 122 -10.36 -21.63 8.85
N LEU A 123 -10.44 -21.54 10.18
CA LEU A 123 -9.36 -21.06 11.04
C LEU A 123 -8.71 -22.16 11.87
N VAL A 124 -9.03 -23.43 11.63
CA VAL A 124 -8.55 -24.57 12.43
C VAL A 124 -7.01 -24.65 12.45
N GLU A 125 -6.37 -24.43 11.31
CA GLU A 125 -4.91 -24.45 11.17
C GLU A 125 -4.21 -23.30 11.91
N GLN A 126 -4.96 -22.23 12.22
CA GLN A 126 -4.46 -21.06 12.91
C GLN A 126 -4.70 -21.11 14.42
N LYS A 127 -5.38 -22.16 14.93
CA LYS A 127 -5.59 -22.35 16.36
C LYS A 127 -4.24 -22.48 17.07
N ARG A 128 -4.05 -21.65 18.09
CA ARG A 128 -2.79 -21.53 18.81
C ARG A 128 -2.51 -22.77 19.65
N THR A 129 -1.51 -23.55 19.24
CA THR A 129 -1.04 -24.73 19.98
C THR A 129 0.18 -24.44 20.88
N LYS A 130 1.02 -23.43 20.57
CA LYS A 130 2.16 -22.96 21.39
C LYS A 130 2.39 -21.44 21.24
N ARG A 131 3.23 -20.82 22.09
CA ARG A 131 3.72 -19.42 21.92
C ARG A 131 4.75 -19.39 20.77
N SER A 132 4.48 -18.71 19.66
CA SER A 132 5.44 -18.54 18.54
C SER A 132 5.71 -17.07 18.17
N TYR A 133 5.83 -16.18 19.16
CA TYR A 133 6.42 -14.87 18.86
C TYR A 133 7.93 -15.05 18.68
N PRO A 134 8.55 -14.44 17.65
CA PRO A 134 10.01 -14.36 17.62
C PRO A 134 10.49 -13.68 18.90
N LEU A 135 11.50 -14.25 19.54
CA LEU A 135 12.05 -13.78 20.82
C LEU A 135 12.60 -12.34 20.75
N ARG A 136 12.90 -11.83 19.54
CA ARG A 136 13.39 -10.47 19.29
C ARG A 136 12.82 -9.91 17.97
N PRO A 137 12.19 -8.72 17.98
CA PRO A 137 11.82 -8.00 16.76
C PRO A 137 13.05 -7.65 15.91
N LYS A 138 12.92 -7.73 14.59
CA LYS A 138 13.90 -7.25 13.60
C LYS A 138 14.01 -5.73 13.65
N ASP A 139 15.22 -5.21 13.74
CA ASP A 139 15.44 -3.76 13.79
C ASP A 139 15.34 -3.16 12.37
N ILE A 140 14.54 -2.10 12.23
CA ILE A 140 14.39 -1.33 10.99
C ILE A 140 15.00 0.05 11.18
N VAL A 141 15.70 0.53 10.17
CA VAL A 141 16.27 1.87 10.10
C VAL A 141 15.82 2.54 8.83
N ILE A 142 15.32 3.78 8.92
CA ILE A 142 15.05 4.60 7.73
C ILE A 142 16.26 5.50 7.49
N TYR A 143 16.87 5.39 6.32
CA TYR A 143 17.93 6.30 5.89
C TYR A 143 17.33 7.36 4.97
N GLY A 144 17.20 8.58 5.49
CA GLY A 144 16.51 9.71 4.85
C GLY A 144 15.15 10.02 5.50
N PHE A 145 14.98 11.23 6.04
CA PHE A 145 13.71 11.67 6.63
C PHE A 145 12.95 12.68 5.74
N GLY A 146 13.03 12.44 4.43
CA GLY A 146 12.33 13.20 3.41
C GLY A 146 10.83 12.85 3.33
N ARG A 147 10.23 13.06 2.16
CA ARG A 147 8.80 12.81 1.94
C ARG A 147 8.41 11.34 2.17
N ILE A 148 9.07 10.42 1.46
CA ILE A 148 8.85 8.98 1.59
C ILE A 148 9.28 8.46 2.98
N GLY A 149 10.42 8.92 3.50
CA GLY A 149 10.88 8.53 4.84
C GLY A 149 9.89 8.86 5.97
N ARG A 150 9.23 10.03 5.91
CA ARG A 150 8.16 10.39 6.86
C ARG A 150 6.92 9.50 6.72
N ILE A 151 6.48 9.23 5.49
CA ILE A 151 5.32 8.36 5.25
C ILE A 151 5.61 6.92 5.70
N LEU A 152 6.80 6.39 5.40
CA LEU A 152 7.25 5.09 5.90
C LEU A 152 7.29 5.07 7.44
N THR A 153 7.74 6.14 8.09
CA THR A 153 7.70 6.25 9.55
C THR A 153 6.26 6.13 10.06
N ARG A 154 5.32 6.87 9.45
CA ARG A 154 3.89 6.79 9.81
C ARG A 154 3.36 5.34 9.68
N ILE A 155 3.62 4.70 8.55
CA ILE A 155 3.14 3.33 8.27
C ILE A 155 3.77 2.31 9.22
N LEU A 156 5.09 2.33 9.40
CA LEU A 156 5.82 1.34 10.21
C LEU A 156 5.43 1.44 11.70
N ILE A 157 5.25 2.64 12.21
CA ILE A 157 4.82 2.85 13.60
C ILE A 157 3.38 2.34 13.80
N SER A 158 2.47 2.66 12.89
CA SER A 158 1.09 2.15 12.94
C SER A 158 1.03 0.62 12.83
N ASP A 159 2.01 -0.01 12.19
CA ASP A 159 2.06 -1.47 12.00
C ASP A 159 2.80 -2.24 13.10
N THR A 160 3.29 -1.58 14.16
CA THR A 160 4.14 -2.21 15.20
C THR A 160 3.38 -3.17 16.14
N GLY A 161 2.08 -2.98 16.35
CA GLY A 161 1.11 -3.94 16.91
C GLY A 161 1.55 -4.91 18.02
N ALA A 162 0.95 -6.12 18.03
CA ALA A 162 1.02 -7.17 19.06
C ALA A 162 2.40 -7.83 19.32
N GLY A 163 3.49 -7.07 19.24
CA GLY A 163 4.85 -7.60 19.25
C GLY A 163 5.25 -8.03 17.85
N ALA A 164 5.10 -7.11 16.88
CA ALA A 164 5.47 -7.33 15.49
C ALA A 164 6.88 -7.89 15.38
N LYS A 165 7.05 -8.71 14.35
CA LYS A 165 8.33 -9.31 13.97
C LYS A 165 9.41 -8.25 13.66
N TRP A 166 9.09 -6.94 13.67
CA TRP A 166 10.00 -5.81 13.49
C TRP A 166 9.73 -4.65 14.46
N ARG A 167 10.64 -3.67 14.50
CA ARG A 167 10.45 -2.35 15.12
C ARG A 167 11.31 -1.28 14.45
N LEU A 168 10.78 -0.07 14.28
CA LEU A 168 11.57 1.08 13.81
C LEU A 168 12.47 1.59 14.95
N ARG A 169 13.79 1.54 14.77
CA ARG A 169 14.76 1.91 15.80
C ARG A 169 15.40 3.24 15.59
N ALA A 170 15.67 3.59 14.34
CA ALA A 170 16.35 4.83 14.02
C ALA A 170 15.94 5.41 12.68
N ILE A 171 16.12 6.72 12.60
CA ILE A 171 16.06 7.50 11.38
C ILE A 171 17.41 8.19 11.21
N VAL A 172 18.07 7.94 10.09
CA VAL A 172 19.34 8.59 9.74
C VAL A 172 19.07 9.74 8.79
N LEU A 173 19.63 10.92 9.08
CA LEU A 173 19.47 12.12 8.26
C LEU A 173 20.69 13.03 8.37
N ARG A 174 20.81 14.00 7.47
CA ARG A 174 21.83 15.05 7.61
C ARG A 174 21.43 16.02 8.72
N ASP A 175 22.42 16.48 9.47
CA ASP A 175 22.25 17.58 10.41
C ASP A 175 21.85 18.85 9.65
N SER A 176 20.88 19.60 10.19
CA SER A 176 20.52 20.91 9.65
C SER A 176 21.34 22.05 10.25
N GLY A 177 22.11 21.78 11.31
CA GLY A 177 22.86 22.79 12.06
C GLY A 177 21.98 23.68 12.95
N HIS A 178 20.70 23.35 13.11
CA HIS A 178 19.74 24.11 13.90
C HIS A 178 19.44 23.40 15.23
N ASP A 179 19.53 24.10 16.36
CA ASP A 179 19.39 23.52 17.72
C ASP A 179 18.05 22.78 17.94
N ASP A 180 16.98 23.28 17.31
CA ASP A 180 15.65 22.66 17.36
C ASP A 180 15.31 21.73 16.17
N ASP A 181 16.31 21.17 15.47
CA ASP A 181 16.08 20.24 14.33
C ASP A 181 15.09 19.13 14.71
N LEU A 182 15.34 18.42 15.81
CA LEU A 182 14.48 17.32 16.26
C LEU A 182 13.03 17.75 16.52
N ILE A 183 12.82 18.94 17.11
CA ILE A 183 11.48 19.51 17.32
C ILE A 183 10.83 19.79 15.96
N LYS A 184 11.57 20.37 15.02
CA LYS A 184 11.05 20.66 13.67
C LYS A 184 10.71 19.37 12.92
N ARG A 185 11.55 18.33 13.02
CA ARG A 185 11.28 16.99 12.45
C ARG A 185 10.01 16.39 13.04
N ALA A 186 9.80 16.50 14.35
CA ALA A 186 8.57 16.05 14.99
C ALA A 186 7.35 16.84 14.46
N GLY A 187 7.47 18.16 14.30
CA GLY A 187 6.41 19.00 13.72
C GLY A 187 6.03 18.58 12.28
N LEU A 188 7.02 18.29 11.43
CA LEU A 188 6.82 17.80 10.06
C LEU A 188 6.25 16.38 10.00
N LEU A 189 6.42 15.58 11.05
CA LEU A 189 5.76 14.28 11.16
C LEU A 189 4.32 14.42 11.66
N ARG A 190 4.05 15.34 12.61
CA ARG A 190 2.71 15.63 13.13
C ARG A 190 1.79 16.19 12.04
N ASN A 191 2.27 17.13 11.24
CA ASN A 191 1.46 17.87 10.28
C ASN A 191 1.92 17.58 8.85
N ASP A 192 1.00 17.10 8.00
CA ASP A 192 1.23 16.82 6.59
C ASP A 192 0.10 17.41 5.75
N SER A 193 0.43 18.22 4.73
CA SER A 193 -0.57 18.93 3.93
C SER A 193 -1.41 18.03 3.03
N VAL A 194 -0.93 16.82 2.72
CA VAL A 194 -1.65 15.87 1.85
C VAL A 194 -2.28 14.76 2.70
N HIS A 195 -1.51 14.21 3.64
CA HIS A 195 -1.94 13.05 4.44
C HIS A 195 -2.48 13.43 5.81
N GLY A 196 -2.75 14.71 6.03
CA GLY A 196 -3.29 15.23 7.28
C GLY A 196 -2.40 15.04 8.51
N ALA A 197 -3.03 15.22 9.67
CA ALA A 197 -2.37 15.03 10.96
C ALA A 197 -1.97 13.56 11.17
N PHE A 198 -0.84 13.32 11.85
CA PHE A 198 -0.44 11.98 12.23
C PHE A 198 -1.47 11.38 13.21
N PRO A 199 -2.05 10.20 12.92
CA PRO A 199 -3.05 9.57 13.78
C PRO A 199 -2.37 8.85 14.96
N GLY A 200 -1.77 9.62 15.86
CA GLY A 200 -1.01 9.08 16.99
C GLY A 200 -0.34 10.15 17.85
N THR A 201 0.51 9.70 18.76
CA THR A 201 1.22 10.56 19.72
C THR A 201 2.71 10.65 19.39
N ILE A 202 3.28 11.85 19.58
CA ILE A 202 4.71 12.13 19.33
C ILE A 202 5.27 12.96 20.48
N ARG A 203 6.10 12.35 21.32
CA ARG A 203 6.88 13.03 22.35
C ARG A 203 8.33 13.19 21.92
N VAL A 204 8.87 14.39 22.06
CA VAL A 204 10.28 14.69 21.76
C VAL A 204 11.13 14.38 23.00
N ASN A 205 12.20 13.62 22.83
CA ASN A 205 13.21 13.38 23.86
C ASN A 205 14.56 13.94 23.38
N LYS A 206 14.86 15.18 23.77
CA LYS A 206 16.11 15.85 23.39
C LYS A 206 17.35 15.17 23.99
N GLN A 207 17.24 14.63 25.22
CA GLN A 207 18.38 14.02 25.93
C GLN A 207 18.95 12.82 25.17
N ASN A 208 18.06 11.97 24.62
CA ASN A 208 18.46 10.79 23.85
C ASN A 208 18.49 11.04 22.33
N ASN A 209 18.24 12.28 21.89
CA ASN A 209 18.01 12.64 20.50
C ASN A 209 17.01 11.68 19.80
N SER A 210 15.85 11.46 20.41
CA SER A 210 14.86 10.48 19.97
C SER A 210 13.43 11.03 19.95
N LEU A 211 12.55 10.41 19.16
CA LEU A 211 11.11 10.61 19.22
C LEU A 211 10.44 9.36 19.78
N ILE A 212 9.54 9.53 20.75
CA ILE A 212 8.63 8.48 21.20
C ILE A 212 7.33 8.60 20.39
N ILE A 213 7.14 7.70 19.43
CA ILE A 213 6.02 7.71 18.47
C ILE A 213 5.13 6.49 18.74
N ASN A 214 3.89 6.72 19.20
CA ASN A 214 2.98 5.65 19.67
C ASN A 214 3.66 4.65 20.63
N GLY A 215 4.48 5.17 21.55
CA GLY A 215 5.25 4.37 22.52
C GLY A 215 6.56 3.78 22.00
N ASN A 216 6.87 3.89 20.70
CA ASN A 216 8.14 3.42 20.13
C ASN A 216 9.20 4.51 20.21
N GLU A 217 10.32 4.24 20.87
CA GLU A 217 11.48 5.14 20.84
C GLU A 217 12.27 4.94 19.54
N VAL A 218 12.35 6.02 18.75
CA VAL A 218 13.07 6.08 17.47
C VAL A 218 14.19 7.10 17.59
N SER A 219 15.44 6.63 17.55
CA SER A 219 16.63 7.50 17.61
C SER A 219 16.83 8.26 16.30
N PHE A 220 17.20 9.53 16.40
CA PHE A 220 17.62 10.33 15.25
C PHE A 220 19.15 10.31 15.21
N ILE A 221 19.71 9.83 14.10
CA ILE A 221 21.15 9.70 13.92
C ILE A 221 21.59 10.65 12.81
N TYR A 222 22.44 11.60 13.13
CA TYR A 222 22.93 12.57 12.17
C TYR A 222 24.15 12.01 11.41
N SER A 223 24.01 11.84 10.09
CA SER A 223 25.08 11.42 9.20
C SER A 223 24.79 11.79 7.75
N ASP A 224 25.85 12.15 7.02
CA ASP A 224 25.85 12.40 5.58
C ASP A 224 26.30 11.19 4.75
N ASN A 225 26.88 10.18 5.40
CA ASN A 225 27.54 9.05 4.76
C ASN A 225 27.21 7.74 5.49
N PRO A 226 26.71 6.71 4.78
CA PRO A 226 26.39 5.40 5.36
C PRO A 226 27.55 4.75 6.12
N LYS A 227 28.79 4.98 5.67
CA LYS A 227 30.01 4.40 6.27
C LYS A 227 30.32 4.95 7.66
N LYS A 228 29.84 6.16 7.99
CA LYS A 228 30.12 6.82 9.28
C LYS A 228 29.13 6.44 10.38
N VAL A 229 28.03 5.78 10.05
CA VAL A 229 26.94 5.51 11.01
C VAL A 229 27.33 4.39 11.98
N LYS A 230 27.34 4.69 13.28
CA LYS A 230 27.69 3.73 14.34
C LYS A 230 26.45 3.13 15.01
N TYR A 231 25.74 2.26 14.30
CA TYR A 231 24.51 1.62 14.80
C TYR A 231 24.66 0.84 16.12
N LYS A 232 25.86 0.33 16.43
CA LYS A 232 26.14 -0.39 17.68
C LYS A 232 25.91 0.46 18.92
N ASP A 233 26.17 1.77 18.84
CA ASP A 233 26.02 2.72 19.94
C ASP A 233 24.54 2.86 20.39
N PHE A 234 23.61 2.41 19.53
CA PHE A 234 22.17 2.41 19.76
C PHE A 234 21.57 1.01 20.01
N ASP A 235 22.40 -0.03 20.23
CA ASP A 235 22.00 -1.45 20.26
C ASP A 235 21.14 -1.87 19.06
N ILE A 236 21.50 -1.36 17.88
CA ILE A 236 20.90 -1.77 16.61
C ILE A 236 21.80 -2.85 16.01
N LYS A 237 21.25 -4.05 15.81
CA LYS A 237 21.99 -5.23 15.32
C LYS A 237 21.21 -5.91 14.20
N ARG A 238 21.89 -6.27 13.11
CA ARG A 238 21.29 -6.91 11.92
C ARG A 238 20.07 -6.15 11.39
N ALA A 239 20.19 -4.82 11.30
CA ALA A 239 19.11 -3.97 10.84
C ALA A 239 18.83 -4.17 9.35
N THR A 240 17.57 -4.01 8.98
CA THR A 240 17.20 -3.73 7.58
C THR A 240 17.08 -2.23 7.41
N VAL A 241 17.92 -1.68 6.54
CA VAL A 241 17.92 -0.24 6.21
C VAL A 241 16.97 0.00 5.04
N ILE A 242 16.08 0.97 5.15
CA ILE A 242 15.27 1.46 4.04
C ILE A 242 15.89 2.78 3.58
N ASP A 243 16.55 2.77 2.43
CA ASP A 243 17.15 3.97 1.84
C ASP A 243 16.10 4.73 1.04
N SER A 244 15.68 5.87 1.60
CA SER A 244 14.72 6.79 1.01
C SER A 244 15.34 8.12 0.57
N THR A 245 16.68 8.20 0.53
CA THR A 245 17.39 9.35 -0.02
C THR A 245 17.43 9.31 -1.54
N GLY A 246 17.50 8.10 -2.12
CA GLY A 246 17.65 7.89 -3.55
C GLY A 246 18.97 8.41 -4.12
N VAL A 247 19.97 8.72 -3.28
CA VAL A 247 21.29 9.19 -3.70
C VAL A 247 22.12 8.02 -4.26
N TRP A 248 22.13 6.89 -3.56
CA TRP A 248 22.82 5.68 -4.01
C TRP A 248 21.85 4.76 -4.74
N ARG A 249 22.08 4.57 -6.05
CA ARG A 249 21.20 3.76 -6.91
C ARG A 249 21.90 2.61 -7.60
N ASP A 250 23.22 2.52 -7.55
CA ASP A 250 24.00 1.42 -8.10
C ASP A 250 24.50 0.48 -7.00
N GLU A 251 25.06 -0.66 -7.42
CA GLU A 251 25.52 -1.72 -6.53
C GLU A 251 26.64 -1.22 -5.60
N GLU A 252 27.60 -0.47 -6.13
CA GLU A 252 28.72 0.06 -5.35
C GLU A 252 28.24 1.05 -4.29
N GLY A 253 27.41 2.01 -4.67
CA GLY A 253 26.84 3.02 -3.77
C GLY A 253 25.98 2.40 -2.69
N LEU A 254 25.05 1.52 -3.08
CA LEU A 254 24.11 0.90 -2.14
C LEU A 254 24.82 -0.10 -1.20
N SER A 255 25.91 -0.74 -1.67
CA SER A 255 26.72 -1.67 -0.85
C SER A 255 27.34 -1.01 0.38
N GLN A 256 27.46 0.33 0.39
CA GLN A 256 28.02 1.07 1.52
C GLN A 256 27.24 0.84 2.82
N HIS A 257 25.92 0.63 2.74
CA HIS A 257 25.09 0.31 3.89
C HIS A 257 25.44 -1.06 4.47
N VAL A 258 25.48 -2.10 3.63
CA VAL A 258 25.69 -3.50 4.06
C VAL A 258 27.14 -3.83 4.42
N LYS A 259 28.09 -2.93 4.13
CA LYS A 259 29.46 -2.99 4.67
C LYS A 259 29.50 -2.72 6.18
N ASN A 260 28.46 -2.10 6.75
CA ASN A 260 28.35 -1.94 8.19
C ASN A 260 27.94 -3.28 8.83
N PRO A 261 28.68 -3.79 9.83
CA PRO A 261 28.38 -5.10 10.45
C PRO A 261 27.03 -5.15 11.18
N SER A 262 26.42 -3.99 11.43
CA SER A 262 25.11 -3.89 12.08
C SER A 262 23.96 -3.90 11.08
N VAL A 263 24.23 -3.87 9.77
CA VAL A 263 23.23 -3.86 8.70
C VAL A 263 23.23 -5.22 8.01
N GLU A 264 22.08 -5.87 7.97
CA GLU A 264 21.90 -7.17 7.32
C GLU A 264 21.59 -7.00 5.83
N ARG A 265 20.74 -6.01 5.51
CA ARG A 265 20.29 -5.73 4.14
C ARG A 265 19.82 -4.29 3.99
N VAL A 266 19.69 -3.85 2.75
CA VAL A 266 19.17 -2.53 2.37
C VAL A 266 18.10 -2.64 1.29
N LEU A 267 17.00 -1.92 1.51
CA LEU A 267 15.89 -1.76 0.59
C LEU A 267 15.85 -0.32 0.06
N LEU A 268 16.08 -0.15 -1.23
CA LEU A 268 16.06 1.16 -1.89
C LEU A 268 14.63 1.52 -2.32
N THR A 269 14.15 2.72 -1.96
CA THR A 269 12.83 3.23 -2.37
C THR A 269 12.89 4.02 -3.69
N ALA A 270 13.65 3.49 -4.65
CA ALA A 270 13.81 4.03 -6.00
C ALA A 270 14.28 2.92 -6.94
N PRO A 271 14.22 3.11 -8.28
CA PRO A 271 14.75 2.13 -9.22
C PRO A 271 16.26 1.91 -9.03
N GLY A 272 16.64 0.66 -8.77
CA GLY A 272 18.03 0.23 -8.68
C GLY A 272 18.66 0.03 -10.07
N LYS A 273 19.91 0.46 -10.23
CA LYS A 273 20.73 0.32 -11.43
C LYS A 273 21.56 -0.97 -11.39
N GLY A 274 22.04 -1.39 -12.56
CA GLY A 274 22.88 -2.59 -12.69
C GLY A 274 22.15 -3.87 -12.26
N LYS A 275 22.81 -4.66 -11.41
CA LYS A 275 22.34 -5.98 -10.96
C LYS A 275 21.31 -5.93 -9.83
N ILE A 276 21.01 -4.76 -9.28
CA ILE A 276 20.01 -4.63 -8.21
C ILE A 276 18.64 -5.07 -8.74
N LYS A 277 18.06 -6.07 -8.06
CA LYS A 277 16.72 -6.58 -8.38
C LYS A 277 15.70 -5.50 -8.06
N ASN A 278 14.90 -5.15 -9.07
CA ASN A 278 13.76 -4.25 -8.91
C ASN A 278 12.52 -5.14 -8.73
N ILE A 279 11.88 -5.01 -7.58
CA ILE A 279 10.77 -5.87 -7.17
C ILE A 279 9.48 -5.06 -7.10
N VAL A 280 8.44 -5.58 -7.73
CA VAL A 280 7.05 -5.13 -7.64
C VAL A 280 6.27 -6.23 -6.94
N PHE A 281 5.73 -5.89 -5.77
CA PHE A 281 5.03 -6.84 -4.91
C PHE A 281 3.76 -7.39 -5.57
N GLY A 282 3.57 -8.71 -5.50
CA GLY A 282 2.46 -9.42 -6.15
C GLY A 282 2.72 -9.77 -7.62
N VAL A 283 3.85 -9.34 -8.19
CA VAL A 283 4.18 -9.60 -9.61
C VAL A 283 5.45 -10.42 -9.76
N ASN A 284 6.57 -9.96 -9.18
CA ASN A 284 7.86 -10.66 -9.26
C ASN A 284 8.57 -10.76 -7.89
N ASP A 285 7.81 -10.69 -6.81
CA ASP A 285 8.33 -10.79 -5.43
C ASP A 285 8.77 -12.21 -5.05
N ASP A 286 8.47 -13.21 -5.88
CA ASP A 286 9.09 -14.53 -5.84
C ASP A 286 10.61 -14.48 -6.07
N LYS A 287 11.12 -13.45 -6.77
CA LYS A 287 12.55 -13.25 -7.04
C LYS A 287 13.31 -12.62 -5.86
N ALA A 288 12.59 -12.17 -4.83
CA ALA A 288 13.17 -11.62 -3.61
C ALA A 288 13.27 -12.71 -2.54
N SER A 289 14.46 -12.88 -1.97
CA SER A 289 14.69 -13.85 -0.90
C SER A 289 15.24 -13.17 0.37
N PRO A 290 15.09 -13.80 1.56
CA PRO A 290 15.66 -13.28 2.80
C PRO A 290 17.18 -13.08 2.79
N GLU A 291 17.89 -13.78 1.89
CA GLU A 291 19.34 -13.73 1.68
C GLU A 291 19.78 -12.52 0.83
N ASP A 292 18.86 -11.90 0.09
CA ASP A 292 19.17 -10.74 -0.73
C ASP A 292 19.60 -9.55 0.17
N LYS A 293 20.86 -9.12 0.01
CA LYS A 293 21.42 -8.00 0.77
C LYS A 293 20.98 -6.63 0.24
N MET A 294 20.65 -6.54 -1.04
CA MET A 294 20.34 -5.28 -1.73
C MET A 294 19.16 -5.48 -2.66
N LEU A 295 18.06 -4.79 -2.40
CA LEU A 295 16.85 -4.82 -3.22
C LEU A 295 16.35 -3.41 -3.49
N ALA A 296 15.62 -3.23 -4.58
CA ALA A 296 14.96 -1.98 -4.94
C ALA A 296 13.46 -2.19 -5.10
N ALA A 297 12.65 -1.33 -4.49
CA ALA A 297 11.18 -1.35 -4.59
C ALA A 297 10.65 -0.65 -5.87
N ALA A 298 11.46 -0.63 -6.94
CA ALA A 298 11.16 0.07 -8.20
C ALA A 298 10.69 1.53 -7.99
N SER A 299 9.89 2.08 -8.92
CA SER A 299 9.25 3.40 -8.80
C SER A 299 7.76 3.30 -8.50
N CYS A 300 7.13 4.39 -8.04
CA CYS A 300 5.68 4.48 -7.85
C CYS A 300 4.92 4.14 -9.14
N THR A 301 5.25 4.75 -10.28
CA THR A 301 4.62 4.44 -11.57
C THR A 301 4.83 2.98 -11.98
N THR A 302 6.02 2.41 -11.76
CA THR A 302 6.26 0.97 -12.05
C THR A 302 5.35 0.07 -11.21
N ASN A 303 5.22 0.35 -9.91
CA ASN A 303 4.33 -0.41 -9.03
C ASN A 303 2.85 -0.28 -9.45
N ALA A 304 2.45 0.87 -9.99
CA ALA A 304 1.10 1.08 -10.47
C ALA A 304 0.80 0.38 -11.82
N ILE A 305 1.70 0.46 -12.81
CA ILE A 305 1.37 -0.04 -14.17
C ILE A 305 1.63 -1.53 -14.35
N VAL A 306 2.67 -2.07 -13.71
CA VAL A 306 3.11 -3.46 -13.95
C VAL A 306 2.05 -4.49 -13.56
N PRO A 307 1.36 -4.39 -12.41
CA PRO A 307 0.29 -5.32 -12.06
C PRO A 307 -0.87 -5.29 -13.05
N ALA A 308 -1.29 -4.10 -13.50
CA ALA A 308 -2.35 -3.95 -14.49
C ALA A 308 -1.97 -4.56 -15.86
N LEU A 309 -0.74 -4.31 -16.32
CA LEU A 309 -0.23 -4.90 -17.57
C LEU A 309 -0.15 -6.41 -17.50
N LYS A 310 0.36 -6.96 -16.38
CA LYS A 310 0.41 -8.41 -16.17
C LYS A 310 -0.99 -9.01 -16.22
N LEU A 311 -1.96 -8.42 -15.52
CA LEU A 311 -3.33 -8.90 -15.48
C LEU A 311 -3.97 -8.94 -16.88
N ILE A 312 -3.79 -7.87 -17.67
CA ILE A 312 -4.29 -7.81 -19.05
C ILE A 312 -3.55 -8.80 -19.95
N ASP A 313 -2.23 -8.92 -19.87
CA ASP A 313 -1.49 -9.85 -20.72
C ASP A 313 -1.84 -11.31 -20.42
N ASP A 314 -1.98 -11.67 -19.15
CA ASP A 314 -2.34 -13.03 -18.74
C ASP A 314 -3.73 -13.44 -19.29
N ASN A 315 -4.70 -12.52 -19.32
CA ASN A 315 -6.08 -12.82 -19.74
C ASN A 315 -6.38 -12.56 -21.22
N PHE A 316 -5.75 -11.55 -21.83
CA PHE A 316 -6.13 -11.04 -23.15
C PHE A 316 -4.96 -10.96 -24.14
N LYS A 317 -3.72 -11.12 -23.66
CA LYS A 317 -2.44 -11.04 -24.40
C LYS A 317 -2.23 -9.72 -25.14
N ILE A 318 -1.20 -8.98 -24.75
CA ILE A 318 -0.89 -7.66 -25.30
C ILE A 318 -0.04 -7.80 -26.57
N ILE A 319 -0.48 -7.12 -27.64
CA ILE A 319 0.26 -6.96 -28.89
C ILE A 319 1.22 -5.77 -28.77
N ASN A 320 0.69 -4.60 -28.42
CA ASN A 320 1.46 -3.37 -28.19
C ASN A 320 0.64 -2.38 -27.34
N GLY A 321 1.29 -1.30 -26.89
CA GLY A 321 0.60 -0.26 -26.16
C GLY A 321 1.44 0.97 -25.84
N HIS A 322 0.74 2.00 -25.40
CA HIS A 322 1.32 3.26 -24.93
C HIS A 322 0.77 3.59 -23.54
N ILE A 323 1.64 4.10 -22.68
CA ILE A 323 1.29 4.52 -21.32
C ILE A 323 1.64 5.98 -21.16
N GLU A 324 0.65 6.79 -20.84
CA GLU A 324 0.87 8.17 -20.42
C GLU A 324 0.60 8.25 -18.92
N THR A 325 1.49 8.87 -18.14
CA THR A 325 1.18 9.15 -16.73
C THR A 325 1.02 10.64 -16.49
N VAL A 326 -0.19 11.01 -16.06
CA VAL A 326 -0.50 12.33 -15.52
C VAL A 326 -0.07 12.28 -14.05
N HIS A 327 1.11 12.79 -13.78
CA HIS A 327 1.78 12.58 -12.51
C HIS A 327 1.82 13.88 -11.70
N SER A 328 1.41 13.82 -10.43
CA SER A 328 1.60 14.93 -9.50
C SER A 328 3.06 15.39 -9.44
N PHE A 329 3.30 16.66 -9.20
CA PHE A 329 4.68 17.15 -9.08
C PHE A 329 5.38 16.52 -7.87
N THR A 330 6.71 16.52 -7.89
CA THR A 330 7.53 15.99 -6.78
C THR A 330 8.61 16.98 -6.39
N ASN A 331 9.32 16.70 -5.29
CA ASN A 331 10.45 17.53 -4.82
C ASN A 331 11.62 17.65 -5.82
N ASP A 332 11.63 16.86 -6.90
CA ASP A 332 12.61 16.97 -7.99
C ASP A 332 12.37 18.22 -8.86
N GLN A 333 11.13 18.75 -8.88
CA GLN A 333 10.76 19.92 -9.66
C GLN A 333 10.91 21.22 -8.86
N ASN A 334 11.14 22.32 -9.58
CA ASN A 334 11.26 23.63 -8.97
C ASN A 334 9.88 24.28 -8.73
N LEU A 335 9.72 24.95 -7.59
CA LEU A 335 8.51 25.71 -7.28
C LEU A 335 8.35 26.93 -8.19
N ILE A 336 9.47 27.59 -8.50
CA ILE A 336 9.58 28.73 -9.42
C ILE A 336 10.62 28.39 -10.50
N ASP A 337 10.57 29.09 -11.63
CA ASP A 337 11.50 28.84 -12.74
C ASP A 337 12.96 28.96 -12.26
N ASN A 338 13.71 27.85 -12.36
CA ASN A 338 15.12 27.78 -11.95
C ASN A 338 15.85 26.65 -12.72
N PHE A 339 17.18 26.64 -12.67
CA PHE A 339 17.99 25.60 -13.30
C PHE A 339 17.59 24.20 -12.82
N HIS A 340 17.49 23.29 -13.77
CA HIS A 340 17.30 21.87 -13.53
C HIS A 340 17.97 21.10 -14.67
N PRO A 341 18.63 19.94 -14.43
CA PRO A 341 19.34 19.19 -15.48
C PRO A 341 18.45 18.68 -16.63
N SER A 342 17.15 18.50 -16.36
CA SER A 342 16.14 18.19 -17.38
C SER A 342 15.46 19.46 -17.88
N ASP A 343 15.47 19.66 -19.20
CA ASP A 343 15.04 20.88 -19.91
C ASP A 343 13.72 21.48 -19.42
N ARG A 344 12.68 20.66 -19.26
CA ARG A 344 11.33 21.15 -18.96
C ARG A 344 11.01 21.20 -17.45
N ARG A 345 11.74 20.46 -16.61
CA ARG A 345 11.46 20.36 -15.16
C ARG A 345 11.96 21.56 -14.35
N GLY A 346 12.74 22.43 -14.98
CA GLY A 346 13.15 23.69 -14.37
C GLY A 346 12.03 24.72 -14.24
N ARG A 347 10.93 24.55 -15.01
CA ARG A 347 9.76 25.42 -14.99
C ARG A 347 8.89 25.15 -13.75
N SER A 348 8.20 26.19 -13.28
CA SER A 348 7.36 26.17 -12.07
C SER A 348 6.35 25.01 -12.07
N ALA A 349 6.50 24.13 -11.09
CA ALA A 349 5.68 22.92 -10.94
C ALA A 349 4.19 23.21 -10.66
N ALA A 350 3.90 24.29 -9.94
CA ALA A 350 2.54 24.64 -9.53
C ALA A 350 1.70 25.30 -10.63
N LEU A 351 2.30 25.60 -11.79
CA LEU A 351 1.64 26.37 -12.86
C LEU A 351 1.58 25.64 -14.21
N ASN A 352 2.34 24.55 -14.39
CA ASN A 352 2.59 23.98 -15.72
C ASN A 352 2.24 22.49 -15.82
N LEU A 353 1.83 22.10 -17.03
CA LEU A 353 1.85 20.72 -17.50
C LEU A 353 3.22 20.44 -18.14
N VAL A 354 4.02 19.57 -17.54
CA VAL A 354 5.43 19.37 -17.95
C VAL A 354 5.62 17.97 -18.54
N ILE A 355 5.72 17.87 -19.86
CA ILE A 355 6.02 16.61 -20.56
C ILE A 355 7.47 16.19 -20.27
N THR A 356 7.67 14.93 -19.87
CA THR A 356 8.98 14.37 -19.53
C THR A 356 9.04 12.87 -19.82
N ASP A 357 10.23 12.40 -20.18
CA ASP A 357 10.47 10.96 -20.34
C ASP A 357 10.31 10.22 -19.02
N THR A 358 9.86 8.97 -19.12
CA THR A 358 9.72 8.06 -17.98
C THR A 358 10.49 6.76 -18.20
N GLY A 359 11.06 6.23 -17.12
CA GLY A 359 11.68 4.91 -17.11
C GLY A 359 10.68 3.74 -17.14
N ALA A 360 9.37 4.02 -17.12
CA ALA A 360 8.33 3.01 -17.01
C ALA A 360 8.43 1.90 -18.08
N ALA A 361 8.58 2.23 -19.36
CA ALA A 361 8.70 1.22 -20.42
C ALA A 361 9.91 0.29 -20.23
N LYS A 362 11.06 0.84 -19.85
CA LYS A 362 12.28 0.06 -19.54
C LYS A 362 12.07 -0.84 -18.32
N ALA A 363 11.36 -0.34 -17.31
CA ALA A 363 11.05 -1.11 -16.10
C ALA A 363 10.08 -2.26 -16.41
N VAL A 364 9.04 -2.00 -17.20
CA VAL A 364 8.10 -3.03 -17.69
C VAL A 364 8.85 -4.12 -18.42
N ALA A 365 9.70 -3.79 -19.40
CA ALA A 365 10.48 -4.77 -20.14
C ALA A 365 11.42 -5.62 -19.27
N LYS A 366 11.89 -5.09 -18.13
CA LYS A 366 12.74 -5.82 -17.18
C LYS A 366 11.94 -6.75 -16.27
N ILE A 367 10.73 -6.35 -15.86
CA ILE A 367 9.90 -7.09 -14.91
C ILE A 367 9.00 -8.11 -15.61
N LEU A 368 8.47 -7.74 -16.79
CA LEU A 368 7.61 -8.52 -17.68
C LEU A 368 8.32 -8.68 -19.05
N PRO A 369 9.28 -9.61 -19.19
CA PRO A 369 10.07 -9.77 -20.42
C PRO A 369 9.24 -10.04 -21.68
N GLU A 370 8.07 -10.66 -21.54
CA GLU A 370 7.09 -10.91 -22.60
C GLU A 370 6.49 -9.63 -23.21
N LEU A 371 6.64 -8.49 -22.52
CA LEU A 371 6.25 -7.16 -22.98
C LEU A 371 7.42 -6.32 -23.50
N LYS A 372 8.64 -6.89 -23.58
CA LYS A 372 9.81 -6.20 -24.11
C LYS A 372 9.57 -5.75 -25.55
N GLY A 373 9.75 -4.45 -25.80
CA GLY A 373 9.55 -3.83 -27.11
C GLY A 373 8.09 -3.57 -27.50
N LYS A 374 7.11 -3.98 -26.67
CA LYS A 374 5.68 -3.78 -26.95
C LYS A 374 5.10 -2.51 -26.36
N ILE A 375 5.73 -1.98 -25.31
CA ILE A 375 5.22 -0.86 -24.52
C ILE A 375 6.12 0.37 -24.68
N THR A 376 5.51 1.50 -24.99
CA THR A 376 6.13 2.83 -24.90
C THR A 376 5.51 3.59 -23.72
N ALA A 377 6.21 4.57 -23.16
CA ALA A 377 5.69 5.33 -22.04
C ALA A 377 6.24 6.75 -21.96
N ASN A 378 5.38 7.70 -21.60
CA ASN A 378 5.69 9.10 -21.31
C ASN A 378 5.01 9.55 -19.99
N ALA A 379 5.38 10.74 -19.52
CA ALA A 379 4.76 11.37 -18.37
C ALA A 379 4.49 12.85 -18.61
N ILE A 380 3.40 13.35 -18.02
CA ILE A 380 3.07 14.76 -17.89
C ILE A 380 3.01 15.07 -16.40
N ARG A 381 3.89 15.95 -15.91
CA ARG A 381 3.79 16.46 -14.54
C ARG A 381 2.71 17.53 -14.47
N VAL A 382 1.86 17.48 -13.45
CA VAL A 382 0.72 18.42 -13.31
C VAL A 382 0.70 19.13 -11.95
N PRO A 383 0.03 20.30 -11.84
CA PRO A 383 -0.10 21.08 -10.61
C PRO A 383 -0.94 20.47 -9.48
N THR A 384 -0.83 19.17 -9.24
CA THR A 384 -1.44 18.49 -8.10
C THR A 384 -0.35 18.00 -7.16
N PRO A 385 -0.55 18.09 -5.82
CA PRO A 385 0.50 17.78 -4.85
C PRO A 385 0.72 16.28 -4.64
N ASN A 386 -0.31 15.46 -4.91
CA ASN A 386 -0.24 14.01 -4.81
C ASN A 386 -1.38 13.36 -5.61
N VAL A 387 -1.29 12.03 -5.73
CA VAL A 387 -2.07 11.15 -6.60
C VAL A 387 -1.77 11.41 -8.06
N SER A 388 -1.54 10.33 -8.77
CA SER A 388 -1.19 10.31 -10.17
C SER A 388 -2.10 9.33 -10.89
N LEU A 389 -2.20 9.48 -12.21
CA LEU A 389 -3.04 8.65 -13.06
C LEU A 389 -2.15 8.03 -14.14
N ALA A 390 -2.29 6.72 -14.35
CA ALA A 390 -1.75 6.02 -15.50
C ALA A 390 -2.88 5.75 -16.49
N ILE A 391 -2.72 6.27 -17.71
CA ILE A 391 -3.59 6.02 -18.85
C ILE A 391 -2.89 4.97 -19.70
N ILE A 392 -3.43 3.75 -19.71
CA ILE A 392 -2.81 2.59 -20.34
C ILE A 392 -3.65 2.21 -21.55
N SER A 393 -3.16 2.53 -22.74
CA SER A 393 -3.82 2.21 -24.02
C SER A 393 -3.13 1.03 -24.68
N LEU A 394 -3.86 -0.06 -24.89
CA LEU A 394 -3.34 -1.36 -25.31
C LEU A 394 -4.10 -1.88 -26.52
N THR A 395 -3.37 -2.53 -27.43
CA THR A 395 -3.94 -3.44 -28.41
C THR A 395 -3.79 -4.87 -27.89
N VAL A 396 -4.89 -5.59 -27.72
CA VAL A 396 -4.92 -6.99 -27.25
C VAL A 396 -5.20 -7.97 -28.39
N LYS A 397 -4.87 -9.25 -28.21
CA LYS A 397 -4.94 -10.26 -29.27
C LYS A 397 -6.36 -10.53 -29.77
N ARG A 398 -7.33 -10.50 -28.86
CA ARG A 398 -8.76 -10.67 -29.17
C ARG A 398 -9.56 -9.50 -28.65
N GLY A 399 -10.70 -9.23 -29.28
CA GLY A 399 -11.64 -8.25 -28.78
C GLY A 399 -12.16 -8.64 -27.39
N VAL A 400 -12.34 -7.63 -26.54
CA VAL A 400 -12.76 -7.80 -25.14
C VAL A 400 -13.77 -6.71 -24.79
N GLY A 401 -14.86 -7.04 -24.11
CA GLY A 401 -15.86 -6.05 -23.69
C GLY A 401 -15.42 -5.28 -22.44
N VAL A 402 -15.99 -4.09 -22.21
CA VAL A 402 -15.74 -3.32 -20.96
C VAL A 402 -16.10 -4.15 -19.73
N ASP A 403 -17.23 -4.86 -19.75
CA ASP A 403 -17.67 -5.70 -18.63
C ASP A 403 -16.69 -6.84 -18.33
N GLU A 404 -16.08 -7.43 -19.36
CA GLU A 404 -15.10 -8.50 -19.21
C GLU A 404 -13.78 -7.98 -18.60
N VAL A 405 -13.32 -6.78 -19.01
CA VAL A 405 -12.14 -6.13 -18.40
C VAL A 405 -12.44 -5.73 -16.95
N ASN A 406 -13.60 -5.12 -16.70
CA ASN A 406 -14.02 -4.71 -15.36
C ASN A 406 -14.09 -5.91 -14.41
N GLU A 407 -14.68 -7.02 -14.84
CA GLU A 407 -14.76 -8.24 -14.04
C GLU A 407 -13.38 -8.85 -13.77
N CYS A 408 -12.47 -8.78 -14.74
CA CYS A 408 -11.08 -9.22 -14.57
C CYS A 408 -10.38 -8.45 -13.44
N PHE A 409 -10.48 -7.11 -13.44
CA PHE A 409 -9.90 -6.28 -12.38
C PHE A 409 -10.61 -6.44 -11.04
N ARG A 410 -11.95 -6.58 -11.04
CA ARG A 410 -12.72 -6.82 -9.81
C ARG A 410 -12.29 -8.13 -9.15
N LYS A 411 -12.19 -9.22 -9.92
CA LYS A 411 -11.69 -10.51 -9.41
C LYS A 411 -10.25 -10.41 -8.91
N ALA A 412 -9.39 -9.63 -9.58
CA ALA A 412 -8.02 -9.44 -9.13
C ALA A 412 -7.91 -8.63 -7.83
N ALA A 413 -8.75 -7.60 -7.66
CA ALA A 413 -8.73 -6.74 -6.49
C ALA A 413 -9.21 -7.44 -5.20
N PHE A 414 -10.07 -8.46 -5.32
CA PHE A 414 -10.69 -9.10 -4.15
C PHE A 414 -10.38 -10.60 -4.02
N GLY A 415 -10.24 -11.29 -5.14
CA GLY A 415 -10.19 -12.76 -5.20
C GLY A 415 -8.86 -13.37 -5.64
N SER A 416 -7.79 -12.58 -5.78
CA SER A 416 -6.49 -13.08 -6.24
C SER A 416 -5.33 -12.69 -5.34
N ASN A 417 -4.13 -13.19 -5.67
CA ASN A 417 -2.87 -12.77 -5.06
C ASN A 417 -2.54 -11.28 -5.27
N LEU A 418 -3.26 -10.57 -6.15
CA LEU A 418 -3.13 -9.13 -6.37
C LEU A 418 -4.04 -8.28 -5.46
N ARG A 419 -4.84 -8.89 -4.59
CA ARG A 419 -5.77 -8.17 -3.67
C ARG A 419 -5.11 -7.23 -2.67
N GLU A 420 -3.80 -7.34 -2.49
CA GLU A 420 -3.07 -6.33 -1.75
C GLU A 420 -2.63 -5.20 -2.69
N THR A 421 -2.25 -5.53 -3.92
CA THR A 421 -1.65 -4.59 -4.88
C THR A 421 -2.67 -3.74 -5.62
N ILE A 422 -3.84 -4.29 -5.96
CA ILE A 422 -4.87 -3.66 -6.80
C ILE A 422 -6.11 -3.36 -5.98
N ASP A 423 -6.58 -2.11 -6.06
CA ASP A 423 -7.91 -1.69 -5.62
C ASP A 423 -8.83 -1.51 -6.83
N TYR A 424 -10.13 -1.46 -6.58
CA TYR A 424 -11.16 -1.32 -7.59
C TYR A 424 -12.13 -0.19 -7.23
N SER A 425 -12.37 0.73 -8.16
CA SER A 425 -13.31 1.83 -8.02
C SER A 425 -14.42 1.72 -9.08
N ASN A 426 -15.67 1.79 -8.63
CA ASN A 426 -16.87 1.95 -9.46
C ASN A 426 -17.55 3.31 -9.22
N SER A 427 -16.87 4.25 -8.56
CA SER A 427 -17.39 5.59 -8.32
C SER A 427 -17.48 6.39 -9.62
N ILE A 428 -18.63 7.02 -9.85
CA ILE A 428 -18.89 7.81 -11.06
C ILE A 428 -18.26 9.21 -11.03
N ASP A 429 -17.93 9.69 -9.84
CA ASP A 429 -17.47 11.07 -9.58
C ASP A 429 -16.06 11.10 -8.98
N ALA A 430 -15.33 9.98 -9.01
CA ALA A 430 -14.01 9.91 -8.40
C ALA A 430 -12.97 10.78 -9.12
N VAL A 431 -12.16 11.47 -8.33
CA VAL A 431 -11.06 12.34 -8.78
C VAL A 431 -9.79 12.10 -7.95
N SER A 432 -8.69 12.76 -8.30
CA SER A 432 -7.37 12.52 -7.70
C SER A 432 -7.34 12.63 -6.17
N SER A 433 -8.01 13.64 -5.60
CA SER A 433 -8.02 13.86 -4.15
C SER A 433 -8.72 12.76 -3.35
N ASP A 434 -9.63 12.00 -3.97
CA ASP A 434 -10.36 10.93 -3.29
C ASP A 434 -9.46 9.72 -2.98
N TYR A 435 -8.30 9.66 -3.63
CA TYR A 435 -7.34 8.56 -3.47
C TYR A 435 -6.14 8.94 -2.57
N TYR A 436 -6.21 10.08 -1.87
CA TYR A 436 -5.18 10.43 -0.88
C TYR A 436 -5.09 9.36 0.21
N SER A 437 -3.85 8.97 0.50
CA SER A 437 -3.53 7.91 1.47
C SER A 437 -4.12 6.53 1.12
N ASN A 438 -4.46 6.29 -0.15
CA ASN A 438 -4.85 4.96 -0.61
C ASN A 438 -3.66 3.99 -0.47
N GLU A 439 -3.93 2.78 0.02
CA GLU A 439 -2.90 1.82 0.44
C GLU A 439 -2.42 0.89 -0.68
N PHE A 440 -3.13 0.88 -1.81
CA PHE A 440 -2.90 -0.03 -2.91
C PHE A 440 -1.89 0.57 -3.89
N ALA A 441 -1.25 -0.27 -4.70
CA ALA A 441 -0.30 0.20 -5.70
C ALA A 441 -1.00 0.93 -6.84
N LEU A 442 -2.24 0.53 -7.14
CA LEU A 442 -3.13 1.15 -8.10
C LEU A 442 -4.58 0.99 -7.69
N VAL A 443 -5.42 1.93 -8.10
CA VAL A 443 -6.88 1.86 -8.06
C VAL A 443 -7.39 1.88 -9.49
N TYR A 444 -8.01 0.78 -9.91
CA TYR A 444 -8.59 0.65 -11.24
C TYR A 444 -9.92 1.40 -11.33
N ASP A 445 -10.06 2.27 -12.33
CA ASP A 445 -11.28 3.02 -12.58
C ASP A 445 -12.17 2.30 -13.60
N SER A 446 -13.17 1.59 -13.09
CA SER A 446 -14.08 0.79 -13.91
C SER A 446 -15.06 1.64 -14.73
N GLN A 447 -15.35 2.87 -14.31
CA GLN A 447 -16.27 3.78 -15.00
C GLN A 447 -15.60 4.49 -16.17
N ALA A 448 -14.29 4.69 -16.09
CA ALA A 448 -13.49 5.32 -17.13
C ALA A 448 -13.00 4.35 -18.21
N THR A 449 -13.14 3.03 -18.01
CA THR A 449 -12.62 2.03 -18.94
C THR A 449 -13.30 2.10 -20.31
N ILE A 450 -12.48 2.08 -21.36
CA ILE A 450 -12.93 2.13 -22.75
C ILE A 450 -12.44 0.88 -23.45
N SER A 451 -13.33 0.20 -24.18
CA SER A 451 -12.95 -0.86 -25.09
C SER A 451 -13.63 -0.69 -26.44
N ASN A 452 -12.88 -0.90 -27.51
CA ASN A 452 -13.36 -0.86 -28.89
C ASN A 452 -12.57 -1.85 -29.76
N PHE A 453 -13.26 -2.89 -30.26
CA PHE A 453 -12.64 -4.05 -30.92
C PHE A 453 -11.53 -4.63 -30.05
N ASN A 454 -10.28 -4.57 -30.52
CA ASN A 454 -9.10 -5.09 -29.86
C ASN A 454 -8.33 -4.00 -29.08
N ASN A 455 -8.84 -2.76 -29.04
CA ASN A 455 -8.22 -1.66 -28.31
C ASN A 455 -8.89 -1.48 -26.96
N VAL A 456 -8.08 -1.43 -25.91
CA VAL A 456 -8.54 -1.21 -24.53
C VAL A 456 -7.76 -0.05 -23.93
N THR A 457 -8.46 0.91 -23.35
CA THR A 457 -7.86 1.97 -22.55
C THR A 457 -8.38 1.84 -21.12
N ILE A 458 -7.45 1.61 -20.18
CA ILE A 458 -7.73 1.57 -18.75
C ILE A 458 -7.08 2.74 -18.04
N TYR A 459 -7.71 3.15 -16.94
CA TYR A 459 -7.30 4.28 -16.12
C TYR A 459 -7.01 3.75 -14.72
N CYS A 460 -5.78 3.97 -14.26
CA CYS A 460 -5.31 3.48 -12.97
C CYS A 460 -4.80 4.65 -12.13
N TRP A 461 -5.55 5.04 -11.11
CA TRP A 461 -5.10 6.02 -10.13
C TRP A 461 -4.06 5.38 -9.21
N TYR A 462 -3.14 6.18 -8.68
CA TYR A 462 -2.21 5.72 -7.65
C TYR A 462 -1.74 6.88 -6.79
N ASP A 463 -1.81 6.70 -5.47
CA ASP A 463 -1.11 7.58 -4.54
C ASP A 463 0.40 7.29 -4.66
N ASN A 464 1.10 8.20 -5.34
CA ASN A 464 2.53 8.05 -5.64
C ASN A 464 3.44 8.13 -4.40
N GLU A 465 2.88 8.37 -3.22
CA GLU A 465 3.63 8.45 -1.96
C GLU A 465 3.17 7.38 -0.97
N TYR A 466 1.89 7.33 -0.63
CA TYR A 466 1.35 6.41 0.37
C TYR A 466 1.18 4.99 -0.17
N GLY A 467 0.54 4.84 -1.33
CA GLY A 467 0.37 3.54 -2.01
C GLY A 467 1.73 2.91 -2.37
N TYR A 468 2.67 3.74 -2.83
CA TYR A 468 4.06 3.32 -3.03
C TYR A 468 4.75 2.89 -1.74
N SER A 469 4.65 3.68 -0.67
CA SER A 469 5.26 3.35 0.63
C SER A 469 4.69 2.06 1.22
N ARG A 470 3.41 1.77 1.00
CA ARG A 470 2.80 0.48 1.34
C ARG A 470 3.43 -0.68 0.56
N GLN A 471 3.76 -0.52 -0.72
CA GLN A 471 4.48 -1.56 -1.48
C GLN A 471 5.87 -1.81 -0.93
N VAL A 472 6.59 -0.74 -0.53
CA VAL A 472 7.88 -0.86 0.16
C VAL A 472 7.73 -1.68 1.44
N VAL A 473 6.70 -1.42 2.25
CA VAL A 473 6.44 -2.18 3.49
C VAL A 473 6.05 -3.63 3.20
N ARG A 474 5.31 -3.93 2.12
CA ARG A 474 5.00 -5.32 1.75
C ARG A 474 6.23 -6.10 1.30
N LEU A 475 7.09 -5.48 0.50
CA LEU A 475 8.39 -6.05 0.15
C LEU A 475 9.27 -6.23 1.40
N LEU A 476 9.25 -5.28 2.33
CA LEU A 476 9.90 -5.42 3.63
C LEU A 476 9.35 -6.63 4.40
N LYS A 477 8.03 -6.86 4.39
CA LYS A 477 7.42 -8.03 5.02
C LYS A 477 7.94 -9.34 4.45
N LYS A 478 8.02 -9.40 3.12
CA LYS A 478 8.54 -10.55 2.38
C LYS A 478 9.98 -10.89 2.78
N VAL A 479 10.89 -9.91 2.73
CA VAL A 479 12.32 -10.16 2.94
C VAL A 479 12.69 -10.41 4.41
N LEU A 480 11.83 -10.02 5.34
CA LEU A 480 11.99 -10.32 6.76
C LEU A 480 11.34 -11.65 7.17
N ASP A 481 10.66 -12.34 6.24
CA ASP A 481 9.85 -13.53 6.50
C ASP A 481 8.76 -13.29 7.59
N VAL A 482 8.11 -12.12 7.48
CA VAL A 482 7.12 -11.65 8.46
C VAL A 482 5.69 -11.67 7.96
N ASN A 483 5.44 -12.35 6.83
CA ASN A 483 4.12 -12.44 6.23
C ASN A 483 3.15 -13.15 7.18
N LEU A 484 1.93 -12.62 7.22
CA LEU A 484 0.81 -13.23 7.92
C LEU A 484 0.03 -14.07 6.91
N VAL A 485 -0.46 -15.23 7.36
CA VAL A 485 -1.41 -16.00 6.55
C VAL A 485 -2.74 -15.25 6.58
N ARG A 486 -3.32 -15.00 5.40
CA ARG A 486 -4.66 -14.42 5.27
C ARG A 486 -5.70 -15.52 5.08
N TYR A 487 -6.82 -15.38 5.79
CA TYR A 487 -7.99 -16.23 5.68
C TYR A 487 -9.18 -15.42 5.12
N PRO A 488 -10.09 -16.03 4.33
CA PRO A 488 -10.02 -17.40 3.84
C PRO A 488 -8.82 -17.60 2.90
N LYS A 489 -8.28 -18.82 2.88
CA LYS A 489 -7.19 -19.18 1.95
C LYS A 489 -7.77 -19.24 0.54
N GLN A 490 -7.06 -18.66 -0.41
CA GLN A 490 -7.39 -18.70 -1.84
C GLN A 490 -6.64 -19.83 -2.54
#